data_AF-A0A4Y2DLT5-F1
#
_entry.id   AF-A0A4Y2DLT5-F1
#
_cell.length_a   1.000
_cell.length_b   1.000
_cell.length_c   1.000
_cell.angle_alpha   90.00
_cell.angle_beta   90.00
_cell.angle_gamma   90.00
#
_symmetry.space_group_name_H-M   'P 1'
#
loop_
_entity.id
_entity.type
_entity.pdbx_description
1 polymer ?
#
loop_
_entity_poly.entity_id
_entity_poly.type
_entity_poly.pdbx_seq_one_letter_code
_entity_poly.pdbx_strand_id
1 'polypeptide(L)'
;MNFGDIAKSYLTYLQTHYGSNVAVVFDGYPSDVIGKSTKSAERIRRTNLHSSHEIIFNEATCPETSQEQFLANERNKVRLIGLLKKFLQKANVTVKQVVEDADVLIVETAVSVSI
;
A
#
# COMPACT_ATOMS: atom_id res chain seq x y z
N MET A 1 -2.98 -5.90 18.52
CA MET A 1 -2.82 -4.87 17.47
C MET A 1 -3.61 -5.35 16.26
N ASN A 2 -4.74 -4.70 15.96
CA ASN A 2 -5.58 -5.00 14.81
C ASN A 2 -5.18 -4.14 13.59
N PHE A 3 -5.82 -4.34 12.44
CA PHE A 3 -5.51 -3.54 11.24
C PHE A 3 -5.84 -2.03 11.39
N GLY A 4 -6.81 -1.67 12.23
CA GLY A 4 -7.09 -0.29 12.59
C GLY A 4 -5.97 0.36 13.39
N ASP A 5 -5.39 -0.37 14.35
CA ASP A 5 -4.22 0.06 15.12
C ASP A 5 -3.01 0.27 14.19
N ILE A 6 -2.86 -0.61 13.20
CA ILE A 6 -1.82 -0.47 12.15
C ILE A 6 -2.09 0.80 11.33
N ALA A 7 -3.30 1.02 10.82
CA ALA A 7 -3.60 2.23 10.05
C ALA A 7 -3.39 3.52 10.87
N LYS A 8 -3.72 3.48 12.15
CA LYS A 8 -3.46 4.56 13.09
C LYS A 8 -1.96 4.80 13.28
N SER A 9 -1.13 3.76 13.36
CA SER A 9 0.32 3.93 13.49
C SER A 9 0.93 4.61 12.27
N TYR A 10 0.46 4.30 11.05
CA TYR A 10 0.84 5.03 9.84
C TYR A 10 0.46 6.51 9.93
N LEU A 11 -0.78 6.83 10.33
CA LEU A 11 -1.22 8.22 10.48
C LEU A 11 -0.37 8.98 11.50
N THR A 12 -0.12 8.37 12.67
CA THR A 12 0.74 8.95 13.71
C THR A 12 2.13 9.22 13.18
N TYR A 13 2.73 8.26 12.45
CA TYR A 13 4.04 8.44 11.84
C TYR A 13 4.07 9.64 10.87
N LEU A 14 3.07 9.76 9.99
CA LEU A 14 2.98 10.87 9.04
C LEU A 14 2.91 12.22 9.78
N GLN A 15 2.05 12.32 10.79
CA GLN A 15 1.86 13.55 11.57
C GLN A 15 3.11 13.94 12.37
N THR A 16 3.78 12.96 12.98
CA THR A 16 4.97 13.21 13.81
C THR A 16 6.18 13.63 12.98
N HIS A 17 6.37 13.06 11.79
CA HIS A 17 7.59 13.26 11.01
C HIS A 17 7.47 14.26 9.87
N TYR A 18 6.28 14.44 9.30
CA TYR A 18 6.07 15.24 8.10
C TYR A 18 4.98 16.32 8.27
N GLY A 19 4.26 16.31 9.39
CA GLY A 19 3.23 17.30 9.71
C GLY A 19 1.96 17.14 8.87
N SER A 20 1.27 18.26 8.61
CA SER A 20 -0.07 18.27 8.01
C SER A 20 -0.09 18.32 6.49
N ASN A 21 1.01 18.73 5.84
CA ASN A 21 1.08 18.89 4.39
C ASN A 21 1.75 17.68 3.73
N VAL A 22 1.05 16.55 3.74
CA VAL A 22 1.58 15.27 3.28
C VAL A 22 0.67 14.63 2.25
N ALA A 23 1.27 14.14 1.17
CA ALA A 23 0.63 13.26 0.21
C ALA A 23 1.24 11.86 0.30
N VAL A 24 0.40 10.85 0.47
CA VAL A 24 0.80 9.44 0.45
C VAL A 24 0.50 8.88 -0.94
N VAL A 25 1.49 8.24 -1.56
CA VAL A 25 1.35 7.59 -2.87
C VAL A 25 1.53 6.09 -2.68
N PHE A 26 0.54 5.32 -3.10
CA PHE A 26 0.61 3.85 -3.12
C PHE A 26 0.88 3.33 -4.52
N ASP A 27 1.67 2.26 -4.59
CA ASP A 27 1.83 1.46 -5.80
C ASP A 27 0.52 0.87 -6.29
N GLY A 28 0.54 0.55 -7.58
CA GLY A 28 -0.52 -0.16 -8.25
C GLY A 28 -0.31 -1.67 -8.24
N TYR A 29 -1.42 -2.38 -8.11
CA TYR A 29 -1.46 -3.83 -8.18
C TYR A 29 -2.51 -4.23 -9.23
N PRO A 30 -2.24 -3.98 -10.52
CA PRO A 30 -3.22 -4.21 -11.56
C PRO A 30 -3.38 -5.72 -11.74
N SER A 31 -4.62 -6.18 -11.78
CA SER A 31 -4.97 -7.60 -11.93
C SER A 31 -4.69 -8.12 -13.35
N ASP A 32 -4.67 -7.23 -14.34
CA ASP A 32 -4.85 -7.58 -15.75
C ASP A 32 -3.57 -7.38 -16.59
N VAL A 33 -2.42 -7.15 -15.95
CA VAL A 33 -1.19 -6.86 -16.69
C VAL A 33 -0.56 -8.18 -17.15
N ILE A 34 -1.09 -8.69 -18.27
CA ILE A 34 -0.36 -9.38 -19.34
C ILE A 34 0.60 -8.34 -19.99
N GLY A 35 1.31 -7.57 -19.18
CA GLY A 35 2.33 -6.65 -19.63
C GLY A 35 3.65 -7.37 -19.50
N LYS A 36 4.39 -7.42 -20.61
CA LYS A 36 5.79 -7.89 -20.66
C LYS A 36 6.70 -6.87 -19.97
N SER A 37 6.47 -6.61 -18.68
CA SER A 37 7.30 -5.76 -17.83
C SER A 37 8.16 -6.64 -16.93
N THR A 38 9.36 -6.16 -16.61
CA THR A 38 10.25 -6.79 -15.63
C THR A 38 9.56 -6.93 -14.26
N LYS A 39 8.63 -6.03 -13.93
CA LYS A 39 7.85 -6.07 -12.69
C LYS A 39 6.85 -7.22 -12.63
N SER A 40 6.13 -7.47 -13.72
CA SER A 40 5.19 -8.59 -13.81
C SER A 40 5.92 -9.92 -13.68
N ALA A 41 7.08 -10.05 -14.32
CA ALA A 41 7.94 -11.24 -14.19
C ALA A 41 8.43 -11.44 -12.75
N GLU A 42 8.89 -10.36 -12.09
CA GLU A 42 9.33 -10.41 -10.69
C GLU A 42 8.18 -10.73 -9.72
N ARG A 43 6.98 -10.19 -9.97
CA ARG A 43 5.76 -10.50 -9.20
C ARG A 43 5.43 -11.99 -9.30
N ILE A 44 5.39 -12.56 -10.51
CA ILE A 44 5.14 -13.99 -10.73
C ILE A 44 6.20 -14.84 -10.02
N ARG A 45 7.48 -14.47 -10.12
CA ARG A 45 8.58 -15.18 -9.44
C ARG A 45 8.36 -15.22 -7.93
N ARG A 46 7.99 -14.11 -7.30
CA ARG A 46 7.74 -14.02 -5.85
C ARG A 46 6.48 -14.75 -5.43
N THR A 47 5.39 -14.64 -6.19
CA THR A 47 4.14 -15.37 -5.92
C THR A 47 4.35 -16.88 -5.99
N ASN A 48 5.15 -17.37 -6.94
CA ASN A 48 5.47 -18.79 -7.04
C ASN A 48 6.39 -19.28 -5.91
N LEU A 49 7.18 -18.39 -5.29
CA LEU A 49 8.10 -18.73 -4.21
C LEU A 49 7.41 -18.77 -2.83
N HIS A 50 6.37 -17.95 -2.64
CA HIS A 50 5.69 -17.79 -1.36
C HIS A 50 4.18 -17.99 -1.51
N SER A 51 3.69 -19.18 -1.19
CA SER A 51 2.25 -19.42 -1.06
C SER A 51 1.76 -18.91 0.29
N SER A 52 0.90 -17.89 0.28
CA SER A 52 0.21 -17.42 1.49
C SER A 52 -1.28 -17.29 1.21
N HIS A 53 -2.09 -17.56 2.24
CA HIS A 53 -3.54 -17.51 2.14
C HIS A 53 -4.02 -16.08 1.91
N GLU A 54 -5.05 -15.97 1.08
CA GLU A 54 -5.81 -14.74 0.96
C GLU A 54 -6.60 -14.53 2.25
N ILE A 55 -6.44 -13.36 2.88
CA ILE A 55 -7.07 -13.00 4.14
C ILE A 55 -8.13 -11.94 3.88
N ILE A 56 -9.35 -12.19 4.37
CA ILE A 56 -10.43 -11.21 4.41
C ILE A 56 -10.41 -10.58 5.80
N PHE A 57 -10.28 -9.26 5.86
CA PHE A 57 -10.15 -8.53 7.12
C PHE A 57 -10.79 -7.16 7.05
N ASN A 58 -11.07 -6.60 8.22
CA ASN A 58 -11.47 -5.21 8.41
C ASN A 58 -10.59 -4.56 9.50
N GLU A 59 -10.89 -3.32 9.89
CA GLU A 59 -10.11 -2.59 10.90
C GLU A 59 -10.06 -3.31 12.26
N ALA A 60 -11.10 -4.05 12.64
CA ALA A 60 -11.15 -4.76 13.92
C ALA A 60 -10.43 -6.12 13.90
N THR A 61 -10.10 -6.65 12.73
CA THR A 61 -9.44 -7.96 12.59
C THR A 61 -7.99 -7.90 13.10
N CYS A 62 -7.60 -8.86 13.92
CA CYS A 62 -6.20 -9.07 14.29
C CYS A 62 -5.49 -9.90 13.21
N PRO A 63 -4.29 -9.52 12.76
CA PRO A 63 -3.51 -10.35 11.85
C PRO A 63 -3.09 -11.65 12.55
N GLU A 64 -3.49 -12.80 11.99
CA GLU A 64 -3.16 -14.14 12.50
C GLU A 64 -1.88 -14.72 11.85
N THR A 65 -1.35 -14.05 10.84
CA THR A 65 -0.15 -14.46 10.10
C THR A 65 0.98 -13.47 10.33
N SER A 66 2.22 -13.89 10.07
CA SER A 66 3.34 -12.96 10.12
C SER A 66 3.19 -11.88 9.04
N GLN A 67 3.80 -10.71 9.26
CA GLN A 67 3.82 -9.65 8.25
C GLN A 67 4.37 -10.14 6.91
N GLU A 68 5.42 -10.96 6.93
CA GLU A 68 6.04 -11.54 5.73
C GLU A 68 5.07 -12.44 4.97
N GLN A 69 4.34 -13.32 5.67
CA GLN A 69 3.33 -14.17 5.06
C GLN A 69 2.17 -13.33 4.52
N PHE A 70 1.68 -12.36 5.29
CA PHE A 70 0.60 -11.48 4.84
C PHE A 70 0.99 -10.73 3.56
N LEU A 71 2.17 -10.12 3.55
CA LEU A 71 2.74 -9.36 2.43
C LEU A 71 3.34 -10.25 1.33
N ALA A 72 3.30 -11.58 1.43
CA ALA A 72 3.63 -12.44 0.30
C ALA A 72 2.48 -12.52 -0.72
N ASN A 73 1.24 -12.31 -0.26
CA ASN A 73 0.06 -12.41 -1.09
C ASN A 73 -0.36 -11.03 -1.65
N GLU A 74 -0.42 -10.92 -2.97
CA GLU A 74 -0.74 -9.67 -3.66
C GLU A 74 -2.18 -9.18 -3.36
N ARG A 75 -3.14 -10.09 -3.20
CA ARG A 75 -4.53 -9.71 -2.85
C ARG A 75 -4.61 -9.13 -1.43
N ASN A 76 -3.79 -9.64 -0.51
CA ASN A 76 -3.69 -9.08 0.84
C ASN A 76 -3.11 -7.66 0.81
N LYS A 77 -2.07 -7.41 0.00
CA LYS A 77 -1.52 -6.05 -0.21
C LYS A 77 -2.56 -5.11 -0.79
N VAL A 78 -3.28 -5.52 -1.83
CA VAL A 78 -4.36 -4.72 -2.45
C VAL A 78 -5.40 -4.32 -1.41
N ARG A 79 -5.86 -5.27 -0.59
CA ARG A 79 -6.83 -4.99 0.48
C ARG A 79 -6.25 -4.05 1.54
N LEU A 80 -5.00 -4.25 1.94
CA LEU A 80 -4.34 -3.40 2.92
C LEU A 80 -4.22 -1.95 2.41
N ILE A 81 -3.81 -1.76 1.15
CA ILE A 81 -3.77 -0.45 0.51
C ILE A 81 -5.17 0.17 0.49
N GLY A 82 -6.20 -0.62 0.17
CA GLY A 82 -7.59 -0.16 0.20
C GLY A 82 -8.04 0.32 1.58
N LEU A 83 -7.67 -0.40 2.64
CA LEU A 83 -7.96 -0.01 4.03
C LEU A 83 -7.20 1.27 4.40
N LEU A 84 -5.88 1.32 4.16
CA LEU A 84 -5.04 2.47 4.49
C LEU A 84 -5.49 3.73 3.73
N LYS A 85 -5.80 3.61 2.44
CA LYS A 85 -6.31 4.71 1.62
C LYS A 85 -7.58 5.31 2.22
N LYS A 86 -8.58 4.47 2.53
CA LYS A 86 -9.85 4.94 3.13
C LYS A 86 -9.61 5.59 4.49
N PHE A 87 -8.77 4.98 5.33
CA PHE A 87 -8.47 5.48 6.66
C PHE A 87 -7.77 6.84 6.62
N LEU A 88 -6.72 6.97 5.81
CA LEU A 88 -5.94 8.19 5.64
C LEU A 88 -6.77 9.32 5.01
N GLN A 89 -7.58 9.02 4.00
CA GLN A 89 -8.50 10.00 3.40
C GLN A 89 -9.52 10.51 4.42
N LYS A 90 -10.06 9.64 5.28
CA LYS A 90 -10.96 10.03 6.38
C LYS A 90 -10.26 10.94 7.39
N ALA A 91 -8.94 10.81 7.55
CA ALA A 91 -8.10 11.69 8.35
C ALA A 91 -7.62 12.95 7.61
N ASN A 92 -8.21 13.27 6.45
CA ASN A 92 -7.86 14.41 5.60
C ASN A 92 -6.43 14.39 5.04
N VAL A 93 -5.79 13.21 4.97
CA VAL A 93 -4.50 13.04 4.30
C VAL A 93 -4.74 12.86 2.81
N THR A 94 -3.95 13.55 1.98
CA THR A 94 -4.00 13.37 0.52
C THR A 94 -3.45 12.01 0.16
N VAL A 95 -4.23 11.18 -0.54
CA VAL A 95 -3.80 9.84 -0.99
C VAL A 95 -3.95 9.71 -2.49
N LYS A 96 -2.87 9.30 -3.16
CA LYS A 96 -2.84 8.91 -4.57
C LYS A 96 -2.51 7.43 -4.69
N GLN A 97 -3.02 6.78 -5.73
CA GLN A 97 -2.62 5.42 -6.08
C GLN A 97 -2.43 5.35 -7.59
N VAL A 98 -1.32 4.76 -8.01
CA VAL A 98 -0.94 4.65 -9.42
C VAL A 98 -1.28 3.27 -9.98
N VAL A 99 -1.07 3.09 -11.28
CA VAL A 99 -1.32 1.83 -11.99
C VAL A 99 -0.22 0.81 -11.75
N GLU A 100 1.04 1.21 -11.67
CA GLU A 100 2.17 0.31 -11.38
C GLU A 100 3.09 0.88 -10.31
N ASP A 101 3.85 1.93 -10.64
CA ASP A 101 4.96 2.42 -9.81
C ASP A 101 4.74 3.83 -9.28
N ALA A 102 4.84 4.00 -7.97
CA ALA A 102 4.73 5.30 -7.33
C ALA A 102 5.96 6.18 -7.56
N ASP A 103 7.13 5.60 -7.88
CA ASP A 103 8.41 6.31 -7.95
C ASP A 103 8.33 7.58 -8.82
N VAL A 104 7.82 7.43 -10.05
CA VAL A 104 7.67 8.55 -10.99
C VAL A 104 6.75 9.63 -10.42
N LEU A 105 5.60 9.23 -9.88
CA LEU A 105 4.63 10.19 -9.35
C LEU A 105 5.12 10.90 -8.08
N ILE A 106 5.93 10.23 -7.25
CA ILE A 106 6.57 10.83 -6.08
C ILE A 106 7.55 11.92 -6.54
N VAL A 107 8.40 11.62 -7.53
CA VAL A 107 9.36 12.58 -8.09
C VAL A 107 8.63 13.76 -8.73
N GLU A 108 7.63 13.51 -9.58
CA GLU A 108 6.84 14.56 -10.23
C GLU A 108 6.12 15.45 -9.22
N THR A 109 5.56 14.86 -8.15
CA THR A 109 4.91 15.62 -7.09
C THR A 109 5.92 16.48 -6.33
N ALA A 110 7.10 15.94 -6.00
CA ALA A 110 8.16 16.68 -5.32
C ALA A 110 8.68 17.86 -6.15
N VAL A 111 8.90 17.65 -7.46
CA VAL A 111 9.30 18.71 -8.39
C VAL A 111 8.23 19.79 -8.48
N SER A 112 6.96 19.41 -8.61
CA SER A 112 5.85 20.37 -8.73
C SER A 112 5.65 21.25 -7.50
N VAL A 113 5.99 20.75 -6.30
CA VAL A 113 5.90 21.52 -5.03
C VAL A 113 7.14 22.42 -4.82
N SER A 114 8.22 22.16 -5.54
CA SER A 114 9.48 22.91 -5.42
C SER A 114 9.56 24.15 -6.32
N ILE A 115 8.56 24.35 -7.20
CA ILE A 115 8.45 25.47 -8.15
C ILE A 115 7.31 26.38 -7.68
#